data_AF-A0A4Y3KWP4-F1
#
_entry.id   AF-A0A4Y3KWP4-F1
#
_cell.length_a   1.000
_cell.length_b   1.000
_cell.length_c   1.000
_cell.angle_alpha   90.00
_cell.angle_beta   90.00
_cell.angle_gamma   90.00
#
_symmetry.space_group_name_H-M   'P 1'
#
loop_
_entity.id
_entity.type
_entity.pdbx_description
1 polymer ?
#
loop_
_entity_poly.entity_id
_entity_poly.type
_entity_poly.pdbx_seq_one_letter_code
_entity_poly.pdbx_strand_id
1 'polypeptide(L)'
;MNRVHHLIRPRPALSWKTDSHDTTEREHDVIARIRKSMQEKDQGFTLIELLVVMIIIGILAAIAIPVFLNQRKKANDTAATSDVSTLGKEIATYYVDAKDPIAAGAFGVGSTDSKWSIGTGTTAIADMGVKSGPVSGATLSYTGTGGATIANAAVNWCVTLTYTGGTRTTVFYSAAKGLNKESC
;
A
#
# COMPACT_ATOMS: atom_id res chain seq x y z
N MET A 1 -58.76 -17.22 87.24
CA MET A 1 -58.46 -15.86 87.78
C MET A 1 -56.94 -15.74 87.77
N ASN A 2 -56.25 -14.79 87.13
CA ASN A 2 -56.49 -13.36 87.03
C ASN A 2 -55.76 -12.80 85.78
N ARG A 3 -56.42 -11.88 85.06
CA ARG A 3 -55.90 -11.20 83.86
C ARG A 3 -54.73 -10.29 84.21
N VAL A 4 -53.71 -10.27 83.36
CA VAL A 4 -52.70 -9.20 83.34
C VAL A 4 -52.83 -8.46 82.01
N HIS A 5 -53.31 -7.21 82.09
CA HIS A 5 -53.48 -6.31 80.95
C HIS A 5 -52.12 -5.87 80.41
N HIS A 6 -51.82 -6.27 79.18
CA HIS A 6 -50.61 -5.86 78.46
C HIS A 6 -50.86 -4.49 77.81
N LEU A 7 -50.27 -3.44 78.39
CA LEU A 7 -50.33 -2.07 77.89
C LEU A 7 -49.40 -1.92 76.68
N ILE A 8 -50.01 -1.74 75.51
CA ILE A 8 -49.37 -1.34 74.25
C ILE A 8 -48.89 0.12 74.40
N ARG A 9 -47.57 0.35 74.37
CA ARG A 9 -47.03 1.71 74.21
C ARG A 9 -46.81 2.00 72.72
N PRO A 10 -47.20 3.19 72.21
CA PRO A 10 -46.98 3.57 70.82
C PRO A 10 -45.49 3.74 70.53
N ARG A 11 -45.03 3.25 69.37
CA ARG A 11 -43.67 3.47 68.86
C ARG A 11 -43.53 4.94 68.41
N PRO A 12 -42.48 5.68 68.81
CA PRO A 12 -42.26 7.03 68.33
C PRO A 12 -41.98 7.01 66.82
N ALA A 13 -42.61 7.94 66.10
CA ALA A 13 -42.41 8.14 64.67
C ALA A 13 -40.94 8.50 64.40
N LEU A 14 -40.31 7.72 63.53
CA LEU A 14 -38.96 7.98 63.05
C LEU A 14 -38.99 9.24 62.17
N SER A 15 -38.73 10.41 62.78
CA SER A 15 -38.47 11.64 62.06
C SER A 15 -37.09 11.52 61.42
N TRP A 16 -37.05 11.13 60.15
CA TRP A 16 -35.87 11.40 59.34
C TRP A 16 -35.78 12.91 59.22
N LYS A 17 -34.89 13.49 60.02
CA LYS A 17 -34.43 14.84 59.76
C LYS A 17 -33.56 14.71 58.53
N THR A 18 -34.05 15.19 57.38
CA THR A 18 -33.13 15.58 56.30
C THR A 18 -32.22 16.60 56.93
N ASP A 19 -31.03 16.17 57.34
CA ASP A 19 -29.93 17.09 57.55
C ASP A 19 -29.77 17.75 56.19
N SER A 20 -30.18 19.01 56.10
CA SER A 20 -29.82 19.87 54.99
C SER A 20 -28.32 20.07 55.12
N HIS A 21 -27.58 19.03 54.74
CA HIS A 21 -26.15 19.10 54.55
C HIS A 21 -25.96 20.26 53.59
N ASP A 22 -25.43 21.33 54.14
CA ASP A 22 -24.97 22.51 53.45
C ASP A 22 -24.10 22.04 52.28
N THR A 23 -24.68 22.05 51.08
CA THR A 23 -24.04 21.51 49.87
C THR A 23 -22.80 22.31 49.49
N THR A 24 -22.64 23.50 50.07
CA THR A 24 -21.52 24.39 49.82
C THR A 24 -20.18 23.82 50.32
N GLU A 25 -20.13 23.08 51.43
CA GLU A 25 -18.87 22.49 51.92
C GLU A 25 -18.35 21.35 51.01
N ARG A 26 -19.25 20.51 50.48
CA ARG A 26 -18.84 19.41 49.59
C ARG A 26 -18.46 19.91 48.19
N GLU A 27 -19.04 20.99 47.72
CA GLU A 27 -18.66 21.59 46.44
C GLU A 27 -17.24 22.17 46.48
N HIS A 28 -16.85 22.80 47.59
CA HIS A 28 -15.48 23.33 47.74
C HIS A 28 -14.40 22.23 47.75
N ASP A 29 -14.65 21.09 48.40
CA ASP A 29 -13.68 19.99 48.45
C ASP A 29 -13.55 19.26 47.09
N VAL A 30 -14.65 19.13 46.35
CA VAL A 30 -14.64 18.54 45.00
C VAL A 30 -13.91 19.47 44.01
N ILE A 31 -14.14 20.78 44.07
CA ILE A 31 -13.45 21.77 43.23
C ILE A 31 -11.94 21.81 43.56
N ALA A 32 -11.58 21.71 44.84
CA ALA A 32 -10.18 21.66 45.28
C ALA A 32 -9.46 20.40 44.78
N ARG A 33 -10.10 19.23 44.84
CA ARG A 33 -9.55 17.97 44.32
C ARG A 33 -9.39 17.97 42.80
N ILE A 34 -10.36 18.53 42.08
CA ILE A 34 -10.27 18.67 40.61
C ILE A 34 -9.09 19.58 40.24
N ARG A 35 -8.95 20.74 40.91
CA ARG A 35 -7.81 21.65 40.70
C ARG A 35 -6.45 21.00 40.99
N LYS A 36 -6.32 20.27 42.10
CA LYS A 36 -5.10 19.55 42.44
C LYS A 36 -4.73 18.48 41.42
N SER A 37 -5.72 17.76 40.90
CA SER A 37 -5.51 16.73 39.88
C SER A 37 -5.10 17.25 38.50
N MET A 38 -5.44 18.51 38.17
CA MET A 38 -5.01 19.17 36.93
C MET A 38 -3.58 19.72 37.02
N GLN A 39 -3.18 20.26 38.18
CA GLN A 39 -1.80 20.75 38.39
C GLN A 39 -0.74 19.64 38.38
N GLU A 40 -1.09 18.41 38.77
CA GLU A 40 -0.14 17.28 38.77
C GLU A 40 -0.01 16.59 37.40
N LYS A 41 -0.82 16.97 36.38
CA LYS A 41 -0.91 16.25 35.10
C LYS A 41 -0.40 17.00 33.87
N ASP A 42 -0.04 18.27 33.97
CA ASP A 42 0.46 19.06 32.85
C ASP A 42 2.00 18.99 32.71
N GLN A 43 2.55 17.77 32.68
CA GLN A 43 3.91 17.57 32.16
C GLN A 43 3.84 17.51 30.63
N GLY A 44 3.82 18.69 30.01
CA GLY A 44 3.86 18.82 28.55
C GLY A 44 5.22 18.43 27.97
N PHE A 45 5.20 17.82 26.77
CA PHE A 45 6.40 17.60 25.96
C PHE A 45 7.11 18.94 25.73
N THR A 46 8.38 19.00 26.06
CA THR A 46 9.18 20.20 25.82
C THR A 46 9.47 20.33 24.32
N LEU A 47 9.55 21.57 23.82
CA LEU A 47 9.93 21.82 22.42
C LEU A 47 11.32 21.26 22.09
N ILE A 48 12.22 21.19 23.08
CA ILE A 48 13.56 20.63 22.90
C ILE A 48 13.54 19.11 22.72
N GLU A 49 12.63 18.39 23.38
CA GLU A 49 12.44 16.95 23.18
C GLU A 49 11.98 16.65 21.75
N LEU A 50 11.03 17.42 21.22
CA LEU A 50 10.60 17.25 19.83
C LEU A 50 11.68 17.68 18.82
N LEU A 51 12.50 18.66 19.18
CA LEU A 51 13.60 19.14 18.34
C LEU A 51 14.70 18.09 18.17
N VAL A 52 15.11 17.40 19.24
CA VAL A 52 16.12 16.34 19.12
C VAL A 52 15.60 15.16 18.30
N VAL A 53 14.31 14.81 18.46
CA VAL A 53 13.68 13.73 17.68
C VAL A 53 13.69 14.06 16.19
N MET A 54 13.33 15.29 15.80
CA MET A 54 13.30 15.67 14.39
C MET A 54 14.70 15.68 13.74
N ILE A 55 15.75 15.95 14.53
CA ILE A 55 17.14 15.86 14.09
C ILE A 55 17.52 14.40 13.83
N ILE A 56 17.20 13.50 14.75
CA ILE A 56 17.54 12.07 14.61
C ILE A 56 16.80 11.45 13.42
N ILE A 57 15.49 11.68 13.28
CA ILE A 57 14.74 11.19 12.10
C ILE A 57 15.26 11.83 10.80
N GLY A 58 15.74 13.08 10.85
CA GLY A 58 16.35 13.76 9.71
C GLY A 58 17.62 13.05 9.22
N ILE A 59 18.51 12.66 10.15
CA ILE A 59 19.73 11.90 9.84
C ILE A 59 19.38 10.52 9.26
N LEU A 60 18.42 9.82 9.87
CA LEU A 60 17.98 8.51 9.41
C LEU A 60 17.35 8.60 8.00
N ALA A 61 16.48 9.59 7.76
CA ALA A 61 15.84 9.80 6.47
C ALA A 61 16.84 10.13 5.36
N ALA A 62 17.87 10.93 5.66
CA ALA A 62 18.90 11.30 4.69
C ALA A 62 19.65 10.08 4.11
N ILE A 63 19.89 9.04 4.92
CA ILE A 63 20.53 7.79 4.47
C ILE A 63 19.49 6.83 3.90
N ALA A 64 18.32 6.72 4.54
CA ALA A 64 17.31 5.74 4.18
C ALA A 64 16.68 6.01 2.80
N ILE A 65 16.39 7.28 2.46
CA ILE A 65 15.73 7.65 1.20
C ILE A 65 16.54 7.21 -0.03
N PRO A 66 17.83 7.56 -0.22
CA PRO A 66 18.57 7.15 -1.42
C PRO A 66 18.74 5.63 -1.50
N VAL A 67 18.97 4.96 -0.37
CA VAL A 67 19.08 3.49 -0.32
C VAL A 67 17.76 2.83 -0.73
N PHE A 68 16.64 3.29 -0.19
CA PHE A 68 15.32 2.78 -0.51
C PHE A 68 14.98 2.97 -2.00
N LEU A 69 15.27 4.16 -2.55
CA LEU A 69 15.03 4.43 -3.98
C LEU A 69 15.87 3.53 -4.88
N ASN A 70 17.14 3.28 -4.53
CA ASN A 70 18.00 2.38 -5.29
C ASN A 70 17.55 0.90 -5.18
N GLN A 71 17.16 0.45 -3.99
CA GLN A 71 16.62 -0.90 -3.79
C GLN A 71 15.34 -1.10 -4.60
N ARG A 72 14.43 -0.12 -4.61
CA ARG A 72 13.21 -0.14 -5.41
C ARG A 72 13.53 -0.21 -6.91
N LYS A 73 14.50 0.56 -7.39
CA LYS A 73 14.96 0.48 -8.79
C LYS A 73 15.47 -0.93 -9.14
N LYS A 74 16.33 -1.51 -8.29
CA LYS A 74 16.86 -2.87 -8.50
C LYS A 74 15.75 -3.94 -8.48
N ALA A 75 14.75 -3.78 -7.60
CA ALA A 75 13.59 -4.66 -7.57
C ALA A 75 12.79 -4.58 -8.88
N ASN A 76 12.54 -3.36 -9.38
CA ASN A 76 11.88 -3.14 -10.67
C ASN A 76 12.66 -3.76 -11.84
N ASP A 77 13.99 -3.63 -11.86
CA ASP A 77 14.84 -4.23 -12.91
C ASP A 77 14.80 -5.76 -12.89
N THR A 78 14.72 -6.35 -11.69
CA THR A 78 14.61 -7.80 -11.51
C THR A 78 13.23 -8.29 -11.95
N ALA A 79 12.17 -7.60 -11.53
CA ALA A 79 10.81 -7.87 -11.97
C ALA A 79 10.69 -7.77 -13.49
N ALA A 80 11.32 -6.76 -14.11
CA ALA A 80 11.27 -6.57 -15.56
C ALA A 80 11.89 -7.74 -16.30
N THR A 81 13.03 -8.22 -15.81
CA THR A 81 13.71 -9.37 -16.42
C THR A 81 12.85 -10.64 -16.34
N SER A 82 12.16 -10.85 -15.22
CA SER A 82 11.24 -11.98 -15.03
C SER A 82 10.00 -11.88 -15.93
N ASP A 83 9.40 -10.69 -16.00
CA ASP A 83 8.23 -10.41 -16.81
C ASP A 83 8.56 -10.64 -18.30
N VAL A 84 9.66 -10.07 -18.80
CA VAL A 84 10.09 -10.26 -20.20
C VAL A 84 10.44 -11.72 -20.50
N SER A 85 11.00 -12.47 -19.55
CA SER A 85 11.24 -13.90 -19.73
C SER A 85 9.96 -14.69 -19.92
N THR A 86 8.95 -14.35 -19.13
CA THR A 86 7.64 -15.00 -19.23
C THR A 86 6.97 -14.62 -20.53
N LEU A 87 6.99 -13.33 -20.89
CA LEU A 87 6.48 -12.83 -22.16
C LEU A 87 7.11 -13.49 -23.38
N GLY A 88 8.43 -13.71 -23.39
CA GLY A 88 9.08 -14.39 -24.50
C GLY A 88 8.61 -15.82 -24.70
N LYS A 89 8.31 -16.54 -23.61
CA LYS A 89 7.70 -17.88 -23.69
C LYS A 89 6.28 -17.81 -24.21
N GLU A 90 5.46 -16.91 -23.68
CA GLU A 90 4.07 -16.77 -24.11
C GLU A 90 3.94 -16.31 -25.57
N ILE A 91 4.81 -15.41 -26.03
CA ILE A 91 4.88 -15.02 -27.45
C ILE A 91 5.29 -16.22 -28.32
N ALA A 92 6.26 -17.03 -27.87
CA ALA A 92 6.65 -18.23 -28.59
C ALA A 92 5.48 -19.23 -28.68
N THR A 93 4.77 -19.48 -27.57
CA THR A 93 3.56 -20.31 -27.54
C THR A 93 2.48 -19.77 -28.47
N TYR A 94 2.26 -18.45 -28.45
CA TYR A 94 1.30 -17.81 -29.34
C TYR A 94 1.59 -18.10 -30.82
N TYR A 95 2.86 -18.08 -31.26
CA TYR A 95 3.19 -18.42 -32.65
C TYR A 95 3.13 -19.92 -32.99
N VAL A 96 3.06 -20.79 -31.99
CA VAL A 96 2.77 -22.21 -32.20
C VAL A 96 1.29 -22.39 -32.51
N ASP A 97 0.40 -21.68 -31.81
CA ASP A 97 -1.05 -21.84 -31.90
C ASP A 97 -1.71 -20.91 -32.96
N ALA A 98 -1.22 -19.68 -33.09
CA ALA A 98 -1.73 -18.63 -33.96
C ALA A 98 -0.63 -18.12 -34.90
N LYS A 99 -0.95 -17.91 -36.18
CA LYS A 99 0.04 -17.47 -37.19
C LYS A 99 -0.01 -15.98 -37.50
N ASP A 100 -0.87 -15.22 -36.82
CA ASP A 100 -1.07 -13.81 -37.11
C ASP A 100 0.02 -12.93 -36.47
N PRO A 101 0.60 -11.96 -37.20
CA PRO A 101 1.59 -11.04 -36.64
C PRO A 101 1.04 -10.19 -35.48
N ILE A 102 1.82 -10.02 -34.42
CA ILE A 102 1.50 -9.11 -33.31
C ILE A 102 1.89 -7.70 -33.74
N ALA A 103 1.02 -6.70 -33.58
CA ALA A 103 1.32 -5.32 -34.00
C ALA A 103 2.10 -4.52 -32.93
N ALA A 104 2.90 -3.55 -33.39
CA ALA A 104 3.57 -2.55 -32.54
C ALA A 104 2.51 -1.76 -31.78
N GLY A 105 2.67 -1.63 -30.46
CA GLY A 105 1.70 -0.90 -29.62
C GLY A 105 0.43 -1.67 -29.28
N ALA A 106 0.26 -2.90 -29.79
CA ALA A 106 -0.81 -3.80 -29.36
C ALA A 106 -0.41 -4.65 -28.14
N PHE A 107 0.73 -4.33 -27.54
CA PHE A 107 1.23 -4.93 -26.32
C PHE A 107 0.91 -4.05 -25.13
N GLY A 108 0.36 -4.63 -24.07
CA GLY A 108 -0.03 -3.88 -22.89
C GLY A 108 -0.34 -4.76 -21.69
N VAL A 109 -0.88 -4.10 -20.66
CA VAL A 109 -1.39 -4.76 -19.46
C VAL A 109 -2.87 -4.43 -19.33
N GLY A 110 -3.70 -5.47 -19.19
CA GLY A 110 -5.12 -5.32 -18.96
C GLY A 110 -5.39 -4.58 -17.64
N SER A 111 -6.22 -3.55 -17.69
CA SER A 111 -6.52 -2.67 -16.54
C SER A 111 -7.33 -3.34 -15.43
N THR A 112 -8.08 -4.39 -15.74
CA THR A 112 -8.94 -5.10 -14.78
C THR A 112 -8.19 -6.19 -14.01
N ASP A 113 -7.31 -6.92 -14.71
CA ASP A 113 -6.70 -8.14 -14.18
C ASP A 113 -5.18 -8.06 -14.01
N SER A 114 -4.55 -6.96 -14.42
CA SER A 114 -3.09 -6.82 -14.45
C SER A 114 -2.43 -8.02 -15.12
N LYS A 115 -2.92 -8.41 -16.30
CA LYS A 115 -2.35 -9.48 -17.11
C LYS A 115 -1.80 -8.91 -18.40
N TRP A 116 -0.78 -9.57 -18.93
CA TRP A 116 -0.21 -9.21 -20.23
C TRP A 116 -1.22 -9.44 -21.33
N SER A 117 -1.28 -8.51 -22.28
CA SER A 117 -2.15 -8.62 -23.44
C SER A 117 -1.38 -8.32 -24.72
N ILE A 118 -1.68 -9.07 -25.77
CA ILE A 118 -1.19 -8.84 -27.13
C ILE A 118 -2.37 -8.54 -28.08
N GLY A 119 -2.06 -7.98 -29.23
CA GLY A 119 -3.02 -7.77 -30.30
C GLY A 119 -2.35 -7.79 -31.66
N THR A 120 -3.14 -8.08 -32.69
CA THR A 120 -2.70 -8.22 -34.08
C THR A 120 -2.96 -6.94 -34.91
N GLY A 121 -3.21 -5.79 -34.25
CA GLY A 121 -3.56 -4.51 -34.86
C GLY A 121 -3.78 -3.37 -33.86
N THR A 122 -4.69 -2.43 -34.14
CA THR A 122 -5.05 -1.29 -33.26
C THR A 122 -5.92 -1.66 -32.05
N THR A 123 -6.27 -2.94 -31.88
CA THR A 123 -7.10 -3.42 -30.78
C THR A 123 -6.38 -4.55 -30.05
N ALA A 124 -5.97 -4.32 -28.80
CA ALA A 124 -5.41 -5.35 -27.93
C ALA A 124 -6.55 -6.24 -27.42
N ILE A 125 -6.54 -7.55 -27.70
CA ILE A 125 -7.66 -8.40 -27.26
C ILE A 125 -7.33 -9.87 -26.96
N ALA A 126 -6.06 -10.25 -26.82
CA ALA A 126 -5.72 -11.57 -26.28
C ALA A 126 -4.99 -11.41 -24.94
N ASP A 127 -5.69 -11.77 -23.86
CA ASP A 127 -5.09 -11.99 -22.53
C ASP A 127 -4.13 -13.19 -22.63
N MET A 128 -2.87 -13.00 -22.26
CA MET A 128 -1.87 -14.06 -22.25
C MET A 128 -2.02 -14.97 -21.02
N GLY A 129 -2.97 -14.71 -20.13
CA GLY A 129 -3.22 -15.50 -18.91
C GLY A 129 -2.16 -15.30 -17.82
N VAL A 130 -1.10 -14.55 -18.10
CA VAL A 130 0.03 -14.28 -17.20
C VAL A 130 -0.12 -12.93 -16.53
N LYS A 131 -0.03 -12.90 -15.20
CA LYS A 131 -0.03 -11.66 -14.41
C LYS A 131 1.24 -10.85 -14.68
N SER A 132 1.07 -9.54 -14.87
CA SER A 132 2.17 -8.58 -14.93
C SER A 132 2.57 -8.12 -13.53
N GLY A 133 3.82 -7.69 -13.38
CA GLY A 133 4.23 -6.88 -12.23
C GLY A 133 3.48 -5.53 -12.14
N PRO A 134 3.82 -4.68 -11.15
CA PRO A 134 3.20 -3.36 -10.95
C PRO A 134 3.68 -2.33 -11.99
N VAL A 135 3.37 -2.59 -13.25
CA VAL A 135 3.69 -1.73 -14.38
C VAL A 135 2.53 -0.77 -14.65
N SER A 136 2.84 0.51 -14.82
CA SER A 136 1.91 1.56 -15.22
C SER A 136 1.84 1.73 -16.75
N GLY A 137 2.69 1.02 -17.49
CA GLY A 137 2.68 1.01 -18.95
C GLY A 137 3.72 0.03 -19.49
N ALA A 138 3.47 -0.50 -20.68
CA ALA A 138 4.39 -1.36 -21.38
C ALA A 138 4.37 -1.02 -22.88
N THR A 139 5.54 -1.02 -23.49
CA THR A 139 5.70 -0.74 -24.92
C THR A 139 6.63 -1.75 -25.54
N LEU A 140 6.14 -2.42 -26.58
CA LEU A 140 6.93 -3.33 -27.40
C LEU A 140 7.49 -2.57 -28.61
N SER A 141 8.80 -2.68 -28.86
CA SER A 141 9.51 -2.09 -29.99
C SER A 141 10.40 -3.13 -30.69
N TYR A 142 10.68 -2.91 -31.97
CA TYR A 142 11.42 -3.85 -32.82
C TYR A 142 12.82 -3.33 -33.12
N THR A 143 13.82 -4.21 -33.12
CA THR A 143 15.15 -3.88 -33.64
C THR A 143 15.21 -4.25 -35.11
N GLY A 144 14.79 -3.33 -35.99
CA GLY A 144 14.82 -3.51 -37.44
C GLY A 144 14.16 -2.37 -38.21
N THR A 145 14.76 -1.97 -39.34
CA THR A 145 14.29 -0.88 -40.20
C THR A 145 13.02 -1.29 -40.94
N GLY A 146 11.84 -0.91 -40.42
CA GLY A 146 10.64 -0.73 -41.24
C GLY A 146 9.48 -1.71 -41.10
N GLY A 147 9.17 -2.25 -39.92
CA GLY A 147 7.95 -3.06 -39.76
C GLY A 147 7.39 -3.07 -38.33
N ALA A 148 6.17 -2.57 -38.18
CA ALA A 148 5.44 -2.44 -36.92
C ALA A 148 4.80 -3.76 -36.45
N THR A 149 5.46 -4.92 -36.59
CA THR A 149 4.87 -6.22 -36.22
C THR A 149 5.90 -7.29 -35.83
N ILE A 150 5.65 -8.09 -34.78
CA ILE A 150 6.32 -9.38 -34.58
C ILE A 150 5.71 -10.27 -35.65
N ALA A 151 6.50 -10.64 -36.66
CA ALA A 151 5.99 -11.49 -37.74
C ALA A 151 6.03 -12.98 -37.38
N ASN A 152 6.93 -13.36 -36.46
CA ASN A 152 7.11 -14.73 -35.98
C ASN A 152 7.99 -14.76 -34.72
N ALA A 153 8.10 -15.93 -34.09
CA ALA A 153 8.91 -16.15 -32.89
C ALA A 153 10.44 -15.97 -33.08
N ALA A 154 10.93 -15.81 -34.32
CA ALA A 154 12.35 -15.64 -34.62
C ALA A 154 12.82 -14.18 -34.68
N VAL A 155 11.92 -13.21 -34.43
CA VAL A 155 12.23 -11.77 -34.48
C VAL A 155 12.85 -11.30 -33.15
N ASN A 156 13.85 -10.44 -33.23
CA ASN A 156 14.39 -9.73 -32.07
C ASN A 156 13.46 -8.55 -31.72
N TRP A 157 13.12 -8.42 -30.44
CA TRP A 157 12.22 -7.38 -29.98
C TRP A 157 12.63 -6.88 -28.60
N CYS A 158 12.09 -5.73 -28.26
CA CYS A 158 12.37 -5.00 -27.05
C CYS A 158 11.07 -4.70 -26.33
N VAL A 159 11.07 -4.88 -25.02
CA VAL A 159 9.98 -4.41 -24.18
C VAL A 159 10.52 -3.35 -23.24
N THR A 160 9.90 -2.18 -23.30
CA THR A 160 10.08 -1.11 -22.33
C THR A 160 8.94 -1.14 -21.34
N LEU A 161 9.26 -1.48 -20.09
CA LEU A 161 8.33 -1.46 -18.97
C LEU A 161 8.46 -0.14 -18.22
N THR A 162 7.32 0.47 -17.91
CA THR A 162 7.24 1.65 -17.06
C THR A 162 6.55 1.24 -15.77
N TYR A 163 7.26 1.33 -14.66
CA TYR A 163 6.74 1.00 -13.34
C TYR A 163 6.05 2.19 -12.68
N THR A 164 5.11 1.91 -11.77
CA THR A 164 4.48 2.94 -10.93
C THR A 164 5.57 3.74 -10.20
N GLY A 165 5.67 5.04 -10.49
CA GLY A 165 6.78 5.91 -10.06
C GLY A 165 7.75 6.34 -11.17
N GLY A 166 7.46 6.02 -12.44
CA GLY A 166 8.15 6.58 -13.61
C GLY A 166 9.49 5.91 -13.96
N THR A 167 9.90 4.86 -13.24
CA THR A 167 11.10 4.10 -13.58
C THR A 167 10.85 3.31 -14.86
N ARG A 168 11.73 3.47 -15.85
CA ARG A 168 11.67 2.74 -17.12
C ARG A 168 12.81 1.73 -17.18
N THR A 169 12.47 0.50 -17.54
CA THR A 169 13.44 -0.57 -17.78
C THR A 169 13.15 -1.18 -19.14
N THR A 170 14.14 -1.16 -20.01
CA THR A 170 14.07 -1.79 -21.33
C THR A 170 14.85 -3.08 -21.30
N VAL A 171 14.23 -4.16 -21.76
CA VAL A 171 14.85 -5.48 -21.87
C VAL A 171 14.74 -5.90 -23.32
N PHE A 172 15.86 -6.35 -23.88
CA PHE A 172 15.93 -6.88 -25.23
C PHE A 172 15.80 -8.40 -25.18
N TYR A 173 15.03 -8.93 -26.11
CA TYR A 173 14.89 -10.35 -26.35
C TYR A 173 15.33 -10.66 -27.77
N SER A 174 16.30 -11.57 -27.90
CA SER A 174 16.60 -12.22 -29.17
C SER A 174 16.08 -13.64 -29.17
N ALA A 175 15.47 -14.04 -30.29
CA ALA A 175 15.10 -15.43 -30.49
C ALA A 175 16.31 -16.40 -30.44
N ALA A 176 17.51 -15.93 -30.79
CA ALA A 176 18.71 -16.76 -30.83
C ALA A 176 19.46 -16.82 -29.49
N LYS A 177 19.44 -15.74 -28.71
CA LYS A 177 20.25 -15.59 -27.49
C LYS A 177 19.43 -15.41 -26.21
N GLY A 178 18.11 -15.33 -26.33
CA GLY A 178 17.20 -15.04 -25.22
C GLY A 178 17.31 -13.60 -24.72
N LEU A 179 17.13 -13.42 -23.42
CA LEU A 179 17.10 -12.11 -22.77
C LEU A 179 18.49 -11.53 -22.62
N ASN A 180 18.64 -10.27 -22.96
CA ASN A 180 19.79 -9.49 -22.55
C ASN A 180 19.35 -8.04 -22.20
N LYS A 181 20.25 -7.31 -21.55
CA LYS A 181 20.06 -5.89 -21.24
C LYS A 181 20.82 -5.00 -22.22
N GLU A 182 21.13 -5.52 -23.41
CA GLU A 182 21.82 -4.77 -24.45
C GLU A 182 20.85 -3.75 -25.10
N SER A 183 21.41 -2.84 -25.87
CA SER A 183 20.65 -1.78 -26.52
C SER A 183 19.66 -2.33 -27.53
N CYS A 184 18.41 -1.89 -27.37
CA CYS A 184 17.47 -1.68 -28.46
C CYS A 184 17.92 -0.46 -29.29
#